data_AF-A0A098TLI9-F1
#
_entry.id   AF-A0A098TLI9-F1
#
_cell.length_a   1.000
_cell.length_b   1.000
_cell.length_c   1.000
_cell.angle_alpha   90.00
_cell.angle_beta   90.00
_cell.angle_gamma   90.00
#
_symmetry.space_group_name_H-M   'P 1'
#
loop_
_entity.id
_entity.type
_entity.pdbx_description
1 polymer ?
#
loop_
_entity_poly.entity_id
_entity_poly.type
_entity_poly.pdbx_seq_one_letter_code
_entity_poly.pdbx_strand_id
1 'polypeptide(L)'
;MPKGNPKPIITPEFEANKIKRSDDTTDPLAQQQLQVRVGQDVDNAIRKLGNQKTEWLRRVITEAAKRELMGFGEGNLSEEEQQ
;
A
#
# COMPACT_ATOMS: atom_id res chain seq x y z
N MET A 1 10.91 2.36 32.01
CA MET A 1 11.33 3.34 30.99
C MET A 1 10.49 4.59 31.15
N PRO A 2 11.07 5.80 31.21
CA PRO A 2 10.27 7.02 31.22
C PRO A 2 9.45 7.10 29.92
N LYS A 3 8.13 7.31 30.03
CA LYS A 3 7.27 7.61 28.88
C LYS A 3 7.77 8.90 28.26
N GLY A 4 7.98 8.91 26.94
CA GLY A 4 8.43 10.10 26.20
C GLY A 4 7.50 11.30 26.39
N ASN A 5 7.93 12.48 25.93
CA ASN A 5 7.16 13.73 26.07
C ASN A 5 5.72 13.53 25.55
N PRO A 6 4.68 13.64 26.41
CA PRO A 6 3.29 13.39 26.02
C PRO A 6 2.75 14.43 25.05
N LYS A 7 3.43 15.57 24.89
CA LYS A 7 3.09 16.65 23.97
C LYS A 7 4.35 17.11 23.22
N PRO A 8 4.83 16.32 22.24
CA PRO A 8 5.97 16.74 21.43
C PRO A 8 5.59 17.99 20.64
N ILE A 9 6.47 18.98 20.62
CA ILE A 9 6.31 20.15 19.77
C ILE A 9 6.74 19.72 18.37
N ILE A 10 5.78 19.57 17.46
CA ILE A 10 6.05 19.26 16.04
C ILE A 10 6.35 20.59 15.35
N THR A 11 7.59 20.77 14.89
CA THR A 11 7.97 21.96 14.12
C THR A 11 7.38 21.92 12.71
N PRO A 12 7.08 23.08 12.08
CA PRO A 12 6.62 23.12 10.69
C PRO A 12 7.59 22.43 9.72
N GLU A 13 8.90 22.52 9.99
CA GLU A 13 9.94 21.84 9.23
C GLU A 13 9.83 20.31 9.34
N PHE A 14 9.53 19.78 10.53
CA PHE A 14 9.33 18.34 10.72
C PHE A 14 8.09 17.84 9.99
N GLU A 15 7.01 18.61 10.02
CA GLU A 15 5.78 18.30 9.29
C GLU A 15 5.99 18.31 7.77
N ALA A 16 6.72 19.29 7.26
CA ALA A 16 7.04 19.40 5.83
C ALA A 16 7.92 18.24 5.33
N ASN A 17 8.74 17.66 6.20
CA ASN A 17 9.62 16.54 5.89
C ASN A 17 9.02 15.16 6.24
N LYS A 18 7.77 15.09 6.69
CA LYS A 18 7.08 13.79 6.79
C LYS A 18 7.09 13.13 5.42
N ILE A 19 7.56 11.88 5.37
CA ILE A 19 7.65 11.10 4.13
C ILE A 19 6.25 11.03 3.54
N LYS A 20 6.07 11.70 2.40
CA LYS A 20 4.81 11.68 1.66
C LYS A 20 4.61 10.29 1.05
N ARG A 21 3.35 9.92 0.94
CA ARG A 21 2.96 8.73 0.19
C ARG A 21 3.49 8.86 -1.24
N SER A 22 3.99 7.76 -1.81
CA SER A 22 4.61 7.76 -3.15
C SER A 22 3.61 7.67 -4.31
N ASP A 23 2.31 7.62 -4.01
CA ASP A 23 1.22 7.52 -4.98
C ASP A 23 0.07 8.46 -4.59
N ASP A 24 -0.83 8.70 -5.54
CA ASP A 24 -1.96 9.65 -5.41
C ASP A 24 -3.17 9.06 -4.66
N THR A 25 -3.07 7.84 -4.13
CA THR A 25 -4.19 7.19 -3.45
C THR A 25 -4.41 7.75 -2.04
N THR A 26 -5.67 7.95 -1.67
CA THR A 26 -6.08 8.50 -0.37
C THR A 26 -6.52 7.44 0.63
N ASP A 27 -6.81 6.22 0.14
CA ASP A 27 -7.30 5.12 0.97
C ASP A 27 -6.30 4.76 2.09
N PRO A 28 -6.76 4.54 3.33
CA PRO A 28 -5.89 4.14 4.43
C PRO A 28 -5.07 2.89 4.08
N LEU A 29 -3.76 2.95 4.35
CA LEU A 29 -2.88 1.79 4.19
C LEU A 29 -3.06 0.81 5.36
N ALA A 30 -2.80 -0.48 5.08
CA ALA A 30 -2.79 -1.50 6.12
C ALA A 30 -1.78 -1.17 7.22
N GLN A 31 -2.11 -1.49 8.47
CA GLN A 31 -1.25 -1.24 9.63
C GLN A 31 0.07 -2.03 9.59
N GLN A 32 0.09 -3.14 8.86
CA GLN A 32 1.24 -4.03 8.72
C GLN A 32 1.55 -4.28 7.25
N GLN A 33 2.84 -4.34 6.93
CA GLN A 33 3.33 -4.60 5.57
C GLN A 33 3.31 -6.11 5.23
N LEU A 34 2.88 -6.42 4.01
CA LEU A 34 2.98 -7.76 3.42
C LEU A 34 4.44 -7.99 2.98
N GLN A 35 5.28 -8.54 3.87
CA GLN A 35 6.69 -8.82 3.57
C GLN A 35 6.84 -10.22 2.99
N VAL A 36 7.40 -10.33 1.78
CA VAL A 36 7.63 -11.62 1.11
C VAL A 36 8.97 -11.58 0.37
N ARG A 37 9.69 -12.71 0.32
CA ARG A 37 10.89 -12.88 -0.50
C ARG A 37 10.51 -13.44 -1.88
N VAL A 38 11.14 -12.92 -2.93
CA VAL A 38 10.96 -13.37 -4.33
C VAL A 38 12.30 -13.81 -4.92
N GLY A 39 12.28 -14.39 -6.12
CA GLY A 39 13.50 -14.72 -6.87
C GLY A 39 14.40 -13.50 -7.09
N GLN A 40 15.71 -13.71 -7.11
CA GLN A 40 16.71 -12.63 -7.19
C GLN A 40 16.60 -11.81 -8.47
N ASP A 41 16.27 -12.47 -9.58
CA ASP A 41 16.01 -11.86 -10.89
C ASP A 41 14.80 -10.93 -10.85
N VAL A 42 13.71 -11.36 -10.21
CA VAL A 42 12.50 -10.57 -10.01
C VAL A 42 12.76 -9.37 -9.09
N ASP A 43 13.44 -9.58 -7.95
CA ASP A 43 13.82 -8.49 -7.04
C ASP A 43 14.70 -7.45 -7.76
N ASN A 44 15.67 -7.89 -8.56
CA ASN A 44 16.51 -7.01 -9.36
C ASN A 44 15.70 -6.21 -10.38
N ALA A 45 14.74 -6.83 -11.07
CA ALA A 45 13.88 -6.15 -12.02
C ALA A 45 13.00 -5.08 -11.34
N ILE A 46 12.40 -5.42 -10.20
CA ILE A 46 11.55 -4.51 -9.43
C ILE A 46 12.37 -3.33 -8.88
N ARG A 47 13.60 -3.56 -8.40
CA ARG A 47 14.48 -2.49 -7.88
C ARG A 47 14.89 -1.47 -8.94
N LYS A 48 14.98 -1.86 -10.21
CA LYS A 48 15.30 -0.94 -11.32
C LYS A 48 14.24 0.16 -11.52
N LEU A 49 13.03 -0.02 -10.99
CA LEU A 49 11.96 1.00 -11.04
C LEU A 49 12.22 2.21 -10.13
N GLY A 50 13.19 2.14 -9.21
CA GLY A 50 13.54 3.25 -8.32
C GLY A 50 12.36 3.70 -7.44
N ASN A 51 12.06 5.00 -7.46
CA ASN A 51 11.01 5.60 -6.63
C ASN A 51 9.59 5.14 -7.00
N GLN A 52 9.38 4.69 -8.25
CA GLN A 52 8.08 4.22 -8.74
C GLN A 52 7.75 2.79 -8.27
N LYS A 53 8.72 2.10 -7.65
CA LYS A 53 8.58 0.71 -7.19
C LYS A 53 7.38 0.53 -6.25
N THR A 54 7.21 1.42 -5.27
CA THR A 54 6.19 1.25 -4.22
C THR A 54 4.78 1.38 -4.79
N GLU A 55 4.55 2.38 -5.64
CA GLU A 55 3.28 2.57 -6.35
C GLU A 55 2.98 1.36 -7.24
N TRP A 56 3.97 0.93 -8.03
CA TRP A 56 3.83 -0.21 -8.92
C TRP A 56 3.48 -1.50 -8.16
N LEU A 57 4.19 -1.81 -7.07
CA LEU A 57 3.91 -2.98 -6.23
C LEU A 57 2.50 -2.94 -5.64
N ARG A 58 2.08 -1.78 -5.13
CA ARG A 58 0.73 -1.61 -4.57
C ARG A 58 -0.32 -1.88 -5.63
N ARG A 59 -0.18 -1.32 -6.83
CA ARG A 59 -1.11 -1.52 -7.93
C ARG A 59 -1.20 -3.00 -8.31
N VAL A 60 -0.06 -3.65 -8.58
CA VAL A 60 0.00 -5.05 -9.01
C VAL A 60 -0.61 -5.99 -7.97
N ILE A 61 -0.24 -5.84 -6.69
CA ILE A 61 -0.77 -6.68 -5.61
C ILE A 61 -2.27 -6.45 -5.43
N THR A 62 -2.73 -5.20 -5.53
CA THR A 62 -4.16 -4.85 -5.38
C THR A 62 -4.98 -5.44 -6.53
N GLU A 63 -4.52 -5.29 -7.77
CA GLU A 63 -5.18 -5.85 -8.95
C GLU A 63 -5.27 -7.38 -8.85
N ALA A 64 -4.16 -8.05 -8.52
CA ALA A 64 -4.12 -9.49 -8.34
C ALA A 64 -5.06 -9.96 -7.21
N ALA A 65 -5.02 -9.32 -6.04
CA ALA A 65 -5.89 -9.67 -4.92
C ALA A 65 -7.38 -9.46 -5.26
N LYS A 66 -7.72 -8.34 -5.91
CA LYS A 66 -9.10 -8.06 -6.34
C LYS A 66 -9.61 -9.12 -7.31
N ARG A 67 -8.78 -9.49 -8.29
CA ARG A 67 -9.13 -10.48 -9.30
C ARG A 67 -9.22 -11.90 -8.74
N GLU A 68 -8.23 -12.33 -7.98
CA GLU A 68 -8.02 -13.73 -7.63
C GLU A 68 -8.61 -14.13 -6.28
N LEU A 69 -8.70 -13.18 -5.33
CA LEU A 69 -9.10 -13.47 -3.95
C LEU A 69 -10.45 -12.84 -3.57
N MET A 70 -10.78 -11.69 -4.16
CA MET A 70 -12.01 -10.95 -3.82
C MET A 70 -13.12 -11.09 -4.87
N GLY A 71 -12.90 -11.83 -5.95
CA GLY A 71 -13.92 -12.11 -6.96
C GLY A 71 -14.34 -10.91 -7.81
N PHE A 72 -13.52 -9.86 -7.93
CA PHE A 72 -13.79 -8.72 -8.82
C PHE A 72 -13.36 -8.96 -10.27
N GLY A 73 -12.83 -10.14 -10.59
CA GLY A 73 -12.53 -10.56 -11.96
C GLY A 73 -13.63 -11.50 -12.45
N GLU A 74 -14.44 -11.03 -13.39
CA GLU A 74 -15.54 -11.76 -14.06
C GLU A 74 -16.85 -11.86 -13.25
N GLY A 75 -17.73 -10.87 -13.43
CA GLY A 75 -19.18 -11.09 -13.53
C GLY A 75 -19.94 -11.58 -12.29
N ASN A 76 -19.82 -10.92 -11.13
CA ASN A 76 -20.84 -11.02 -10.08
C ASN A 76 -21.87 -9.89 -10.19
N LEU A 77 -22.78 -10.02 -11.15
CA LEU A 77 -24.14 -9.50 -11.03
C LEU A 77 -24.96 -10.59 -10.32
N SER A 78 -24.84 -10.67 -9.00
CA SER A 78 -25.73 -11.53 -8.20
C SER A 78 -26.94 -10.71 -7.77
N GLU A 79 -28.05 -11.04 -8.40
CA GLU A 79 -29.42 -10.61 -8.13
C GLU A 79 -29.81 -10.85 -6.65
N GLU A 80 -29.70 -9.83 -5.80
CA GLU A 80 -30.28 -9.87 -4.44
C GLU A 80 -31.02 -8.56 -4.09
N GLU A 81 -31.83 -8.06 -5.03
CA GLU A 81 -32.86 -7.03 -4.73
C GLU A 81 -34.25 -7.45 -5.28
N GLN A 82 -34.61 -8.73 -5.12
CA GLN A 82 -36.01 -9.16 -5.27
C GLN A 82 -36.37 -10.18 -4.20
N GLN A 83 -36.68 -9.70 -2.99
CA GLN A 83 -37.72 -10.28 -2.13
C GLN A 83 -38.22 -9.25 -1.12
#